data_AF-A0AA38CQE7-F1
#
_entry.id   AF-A0AA38CQE7-F1
#
_cell.length_a   1.000
_cell.length_b   1.000
_cell.length_c   1.000
_cell.angle_alpha   90.00
_cell.angle_beta   90.00
_cell.angle_gamma   90.00
#
_symmetry.space_group_name_H-M   'P 1'
#
loop_
_entity.id
_entity.type
_entity.pdbx_description
1 polymer ?
#
loop_
_entity_poly.entity_id
_entity_poly.type
_entity_poly.pdbx_seq_one_letter_code
_entity_poly.pdbx_strand_id
1 'polypeptide(L)'
;VPFFSQMDDQLIDAICERLTPCLSTEGTCIVREGDPVNEMLFIIRGYLDSVTTNGGITGFFNSITLGPGDFCGEELLSWALLPKSRLLLPSSTRTVKALMEVEAFALRAEDLKFVANQFRRLHSRKLQHTFRFYSHQWRTWSACFIQAAWRRYKKRKLAAQLLQIESSCHSQKKEFETCCTPATSVDDCNADHGKGITASTAMVEIQAQKNPRILESQRMRVMSFHDASFQMPKLQKPAEPDFSADAEY
;
A
#
# COMPACT_ATOMS: atom_id res chain seq x y z
N VAL A 1 5.56 15.17 23.65
CA VAL A 1 4.73 15.22 22.43
C VAL A 1 5.30 16.24 21.45
N PRO A 2 5.81 15.81 20.28
CA PRO A 2 6.65 16.65 19.43
C PRO A 2 5.99 17.89 18.83
N PHE A 3 4.69 17.84 18.53
CA PHE A 3 4.01 18.93 17.82
C PHE A 3 3.71 20.15 18.71
N PHE A 4 3.74 20.03 20.04
CA PHE A 4 3.55 21.17 20.95
C PHE A 4 4.63 22.25 20.76
N SER A 5 5.83 21.88 20.29
CA SER A 5 6.91 22.83 19.99
C SER A 5 6.57 23.87 18.89
N GLN A 6 5.50 23.64 18.12
CA GLN A 6 5.05 24.56 17.08
C GLN A 6 3.87 25.45 17.52
N MET A 7 3.35 25.23 18.72
CA MET A 7 2.29 26.03 19.33
C MET A 7 2.90 27.19 20.12
N ASP A 8 2.13 28.25 20.34
CA ASP A 8 2.48 29.31 21.29
C ASP A 8 2.09 28.95 22.72
N ASP A 9 2.78 29.57 23.68
CA ASP A 9 2.62 29.31 25.10
C ASP A 9 1.17 29.45 25.57
N GLN A 10 0.44 30.47 25.09
CA GLN A 10 -0.98 30.67 25.44
C GLN A 10 -1.88 29.50 25.00
N LEU A 11 -1.62 28.91 23.83
CA LEU A 11 -2.36 27.75 23.34
C LEU A 11 -1.99 26.49 24.14
N ILE A 12 -0.70 26.33 24.45
CA ILE A 12 -0.21 25.22 25.27
C ILE A 12 -0.85 25.30 26.67
N ASP A 13 -0.84 26.47 27.30
CA ASP A 13 -1.44 26.69 28.63
C ASP A 13 -2.94 26.36 28.61
N ALA A 14 -3.67 26.83 27.60
CA ALA A 14 -5.10 26.54 27.46
C ALA A 14 -5.42 25.05 27.28
N ILE A 15 -4.51 24.29 26.64
CA ILE A 15 -4.60 22.83 26.55
C ILE A 15 -4.28 22.21 27.91
N CYS A 16 -3.18 22.62 28.55
CA CYS A 16 -2.72 22.10 29.84
C CYS A 16 -3.77 22.26 30.95
N GLU A 17 -4.50 23.37 30.98
CA GLU A 17 -5.61 23.60 31.92
C GLU A 17 -6.76 22.59 31.79
N ARG A 18 -6.88 21.92 30.62
CA ARG A 18 -7.94 20.96 30.30
C ARG A 18 -7.46 19.51 30.31
N LEU A 19 -6.18 19.27 30.55
CA LEU A 19 -5.66 17.92 30.65
C LEU A 19 -6.11 17.27 31.96
N THR A 20 -6.60 16.03 31.85
CA THR A 20 -6.97 15.22 33.00
C THR A 20 -6.02 14.03 33.13
N PRO A 21 -5.48 13.72 34.32
CA PRO A 21 -4.62 12.56 34.50
C PRO A 21 -5.43 11.27 34.27
N CYS A 22 -4.83 10.30 33.60
CA CYS A 22 -5.41 8.99 33.29
C CYS A 22 -4.39 7.89 33.60
N LEU A 23 -4.87 6.81 34.22
CA LEU A 23 -4.09 5.62 34.53
C LEU A 23 -4.76 4.40 33.89
N SER A 24 -3.98 3.60 33.17
CA SER A 24 -4.43 2.33 32.61
C SER A 24 -3.59 1.19 33.15
N THR A 25 -4.23 0.13 33.65
CA THR A 25 -3.53 -1.09 34.09
C THR A 25 -3.18 -1.97 32.90
N GLU A 26 -2.22 -2.87 33.09
CA GLU A 26 -1.83 -3.86 32.09
C GLU A 26 -3.06 -4.61 31.54
N GLY A 27 -3.09 -4.79 30.22
CA GLY A 27 -4.15 -5.52 29.55
C GLY A 27 -5.40 -4.70 29.25
N THR A 28 -5.51 -3.48 29.77
CA THR A 28 -6.67 -2.60 29.55
C THR A 28 -6.77 -2.23 28.07
N CYS A 29 -7.95 -2.44 27.49
CA CYS A 29 -8.26 -1.95 26.15
C CYS A 29 -8.71 -0.49 26.27
N ILE A 30 -7.93 0.43 25.72
CA ILE A 30 -8.23 1.87 25.79
C ILE A 30 -9.29 2.23 24.75
N VAL A 31 -9.11 1.78 23.52
CA VAL A 31 -10.06 2.00 22.43
C VAL A 31 -9.96 0.84 21.44
N ARG A 32 -11.06 0.48 20.79
CA ARG A 32 -11.05 -0.49 19.68
C ARG A 32 -11.23 0.22 18.35
N GLU A 33 -10.67 -0.37 17.31
CA GLU A 33 -10.89 0.08 15.94
C GLU A 33 -12.41 0.12 15.65
N GLY A 34 -12.91 1.27 15.21
CA GLY A 34 -14.33 1.52 14.96
C GLY A 34 -15.08 2.24 16.09
N ASP A 35 -14.60 2.16 17.34
CA ASP A 35 -15.25 2.81 18.48
C ASP A 35 -15.12 4.35 18.39
N PRO A 36 -16.07 5.13 18.91
CA PRO A 36 -15.95 6.59 18.97
C PRO A 36 -14.75 7.01 19.83
N VAL A 37 -13.95 7.95 19.32
CA VAL A 37 -12.82 8.52 20.06
C VAL A 37 -13.32 9.65 20.94
N ASN A 38 -13.36 9.42 22.25
CA ASN A 38 -13.84 10.40 23.22
C ASN A 38 -12.74 11.35 23.71
N GLU A 39 -11.50 10.89 23.72
CA GLU A 39 -10.36 11.61 24.26
C GLU A 39 -9.07 11.27 23.51
N MET A 40 -8.15 12.23 23.53
CA MET A 40 -6.80 12.09 23.03
C MET A 40 -5.87 11.86 24.23
N LEU A 41 -5.05 10.82 24.18
CA LEU A 41 -4.14 10.48 25.28
C LEU A 41 -2.71 10.87 24.94
N PHE A 42 -2.02 11.49 25.88
CA PHE A 42 -0.61 11.83 25.83
C PHE A 42 0.15 10.97 26.84
N ILE A 43 1.00 10.07 26.35
CA ILE A 43 1.66 9.07 27.18
C ILE A 43 2.86 9.71 27.88
N ILE A 44 2.92 9.58 29.19
CA ILE A 44 4.01 10.08 30.02
C ILE A 44 4.91 8.92 30.45
N ARG A 45 4.31 7.79 30.83
CA ARG A 45 5.01 6.57 31.27
C ARG A 45 4.27 5.32 30.80
N GLY A 46 5.02 4.24 30.64
CA GLY A 46 4.51 2.95 30.17
C GLY A 46 4.40 2.85 28.65
N TYR A 47 3.83 1.74 28.17
CA TYR A 47 3.73 1.41 26.76
C TYR A 47 2.35 0.88 26.37
N LEU A 48 1.88 1.29 25.19
CA LEU A 48 0.66 0.80 24.55
C LEU A 48 1.01 0.06 23.26
N ASP A 49 0.27 -0.99 22.94
CA ASP A 49 0.24 -1.58 21.61
C ASP A 49 -0.90 -0.96 20.82
N SER A 50 -0.63 -0.56 19.58
CA SER A 50 -1.59 0.07 18.68
C SER A 50 -1.61 -0.70 17.35
N VAL A 51 -2.71 -1.41 17.13
CA VAL A 51 -2.88 -2.30 15.99
C VAL A 51 -4.03 -1.83 15.10
N THR A 52 -3.89 -1.99 13.79
CA THR A 52 -4.97 -1.73 12.84
C THR A 52 -5.03 -2.79 11.76
N THR A 53 -6.25 -3.14 11.40
CA THR A 53 -6.57 -4.00 10.26
C THR A 53 -7.13 -3.18 9.08
N ASN A 54 -7.15 -1.86 9.22
CA ASN A 54 -7.72 -0.90 8.27
C ASN A 54 -9.15 -1.30 7.84
N GLY A 55 -10.01 -1.52 8.83
CA GLY A 55 -11.40 -1.93 8.65
C GLY A 55 -11.56 -3.40 8.30
N GLY A 56 -10.71 -4.28 8.82
CA GLY A 56 -10.81 -5.73 8.60
C GLY A 56 -10.31 -6.21 7.24
N ILE A 57 -9.44 -5.43 6.58
CA ILE A 57 -8.87 -5.81 5.29
C ILE A 57 -7.93 -7.02 5.46
N THR A 58 -8.25 -8.11 4.76
CA THR A 58 -7.42 -9.32 4.75
C THR A 58 -6.01 -9.03 4.23
N GLY A 59 -4.99 -9.46 4.97
CA GLY A 59 -3.58 -9.24 4.61
C GLY A 59 -3.05 -7.84 4.94
N PHE A 60 -3.85 -7.01 5.63
CA PHE A 60 -3.39 -5.75 6.20
C PHE A 60 -3.33 -5.86 7.73
N PHE A 61 -2.12 -5.73 8.28
CA PHE A 61 -1.90 -5.66 9.72
C PHE A 61 -0.75 -4.69 9.97
N ASN A 62 -1.02 -3.64 10.73
CA ASN A 62 -0.01 -2.68 11.16
C ASN A 62 -0.06 -2.57 12.67
N SER A 63 1.03 -2.94 13.33
CA SER A 63 1.23 -2.82 14.77
C SER A 63 2.39 -1.86 15.03
N ILE A 64 2.22 -1.00 16.03
CA ILE A 64 3.24 -0.10 16.54
C ILE A 64 3.13 -0.05 18.06
N THR A 65 4.26 0.14 18.73
CA THR A 65 4.28 0.41 20.17
C THR A 65 4.34 1.91 20.40
N LEU A 66 3.42 2.43 21.21
CA LEU A 66 3.41 3.83 21.64
C LEU A 66 4.03 3.91 23.04
N GLY A 67 4.94 4.86 23.24
CA GLY A 67 5.64 5.04 24.52
C GLY A 67 5.62 6.49 25.01
N PRO A 68 6.48 6.81 25.99
CA PRO A 68 6.59 8.17 26.53
C PRO A 68 6.83 9.22 25.45
N GLY A 69 5.95 10.22 25.41
CA GLY A 69 5.99 11.31 24.42
C GLY A 69 5.13 11.08 23.18
N ASP A 70 4.63 9.85 22.96
CA ASP A 70 3.64 9.52 21.93
C ASP A 70 2.21 9.82 22.40
N PHE A 71 1.26 9.67 21.47
CA PHE A 71 -0.15 9.96 21.72
C PHE A 71 -1.07 9.06 20.87
N CYS A 72 -2.32 8.91 21.29
CA CYS A 72 -3.38 8.27 20.51
C CYS A 72 -4.67 9.10 20.55
N GLY A 73 -5.62 8.81 19.65
CA GLY A 73 -6.83 9.64 19.47
C GLY A 73 -6.61 10.86 18.57
N GLU A 74 -5.63 10.77 17.66
CA GLU A 74 -5.25 11.83 16.71
C GLU A 74 -6.38 12.20 15.73
N GLU A 75 -7.38 11.32 15.58
CA GLU A 75 -8.59 11.55 14.81
C GLU A 75 -9.35 12.80 15.32
N LEU A 76 -9.26 13.07 16.63
CA LEU A 76 -9.88 14.24 17.24
C LEU A 76 -9.29 15.57 16.77
N LEU A 77 -8.00 15.61 16.38
CA LEU A 77 -7.39 16.83 15.87
C LEU A 77 -8.06 17.27 14.57
N SER A 78 -8.28 16.33 13.65
CA SER A 78 -8.94 16.61 12.37
C SER A 78 -10.42 17.01 12.59
N TRP A 79 -11.11 16.31 13.49
CA TRP A 79 -12.50 16.57 13.84
C TRP A 79 -12.71 17.94 14.53
N ALA A 80 -11.81 18.31 15.45
CA ALA A 80 -11.91 19.56 16.20
C ALA A 80 -11.70 20.77 15.29
N LEU A 81 -10.82 20.65 14.28
CA LEU A 81 -10.52 21.71 13.33
C LEU A 81 -11.61 21.95 12.28
N LEU A 82 -12.57 21.02 12.11
CA LEU A 82 -13.66 21.19 11.14
C LEU A 82 -14.79 22.07 11.67
N PRO A 83 -15.14 23.20 11.01
CA PRO A 83 -16.20 24.11 11.47
C PRO A 83 -17.58 23.46 11.54
N LYS A 84 -17.86 22.50 10.65
CA LYS A 84 -19.16 21.82 10.51
C LYS A 84 -19.23 20.46 11.20
N SER A 85 -18.28 20.13 12.08
CA SER A 85 -18.32 18.85 12.79
C SER A 85 -19.46 18.82 13.80
N ARG A 86 -20.64 18.39 13.35
CA ARG A 86 -21.86 18.34 14.14
C ARG A 86 -21.89 17.03 14.95
N LEU A 87 -21.53 17.13 16.22
CA LEU A 87 -21.87 16.22 17.35
C LEU A 87 -21.38 14.75 17.28
N LEU A 88 -21.03 14.22 16.11
CA LEU A 88 -20.55 12.85 15.98
C LEU A 88 -19.03 12.83 16.15
N LEU A 89 -18.57 12.05 17.13
CA LEU A 89 -17.16 11.80 17.35
C LEU A 89 -16.60 10.93 16.20
N PRO A 90 -15.33 11.12 15.83
CA PRO A 90 -14.70 10.28 14.83
C PRO A 90 -14.54 8.86 15.38
N SER A 91 -14.66 7.86 14.50
CA SER A 91 -14.32 6.47 14.83
C SER A 91 -12.81 6.29 14.89
N SER A 92 -12.34 5.48 15.83
CA SER A 92 -10.94 5.14 15.99
C SER A 92 -10.44 4.30 14.82
N THR A 93 -9.24 4.62 14.32
CA THR A 93 -8.59 3.88 13.23
C THR A 93 -7.79 2.67 13.71
N ARG A 94 -7.56 2.56 15.03
CA ARG A 94 -6.69 1.55 15.63
C ARG A 94 -7.28 1.02 16.94
N THR A 95 -7.01 -0.25 17.23
CA THR A 95 -7.20 -0.80 18.57
C THR A 95 -5.96 -0.51 19.40
N VAL A 96 -6.13 0.08 20.58
CA VAL A 96 -5.05 0.44 21.50
C VAL A 96 -5.22 -0.29 22.82
N LYS A 97 -4.17 -0.98 23.26
CA LYS A 97 -4.18 -1.79 24.48
C LYS A 97 -2.94 -1.49 25.32
N ALA A 98 -3.11 -1.43 26.63
CA ALA A 98 -2.01 -1.27 27.57
C ALA A 98 -1.19 -2.56 27.66
N LEU A 99 0.13 -2.45 27.43
CA LEU A 99 1.08 -3.55 27.60
C LEU A 99 1.60 -3.65 29.04
N MET A 100 1.47 -2.57 29.80
CA MET A 100 1.85 -2.45 31.21
C MET A 100 1.04 -1.33 31.85
N GLU A 101 1.34 -0.98 33.10
CA GLU A 101 0.81 0.24 33.71
C GLU A 101 1.23 1.48 32.92
N VAL A 102 0.25 2.29 32.54
CA VAL A 102 0.45 3.49 31.72
C VAL A 102 -0.11 4.71 32.46
N GLU A 103 0.74 5.73 32.57
CA GLU A 103 0.37 7.05 33.03
C GLU A 103 0.28 7.97 31.81
N ALA A 104 -0.87 8.62 31.64
CA ALA A 104 -1.13 9.53 30.53
C ALA A 104 -1.93 10.75 30.98
N PHE A 105 -1.93 11.78 30.14
CA PHE A 105 -2.93 12.85 30.22
C PHE A 105 -3.97 12.67 29.12
N ALA A 106 -5.24 12.76 29.48
CA ALA A 106 -6.37 12.75 28.57
C ALA A 106 -6.86 14.17 28.29
N LEU A 107 -7.04 14.49 27.01
CA LEU A 107 -7.73 15.69 26.53
C LEU A 107 -9.04 15.26 25.87
N ARG A 108 -10.17 15.63 26.47
CA ARG A 108 -11.48 15.25 25.96
C ARG A 108 -11.79 15.95 24.64
N ALA A 109 -12.62 15.31 23.82
CA ALA A 109 -13.06 15.86 22.54
C ALA A 109 -13.71 17.25 22.70
N GLU A 110 -14.58 17.42 23.71
CA GLU A 110 -15.26 18.68 23.99
C GLU A 110 -14.27 19.81 24.32
N ASP A 111 -13.27 19.50 25.14
CA ASP A 111 -12.22 20.44 25.53
C ASP A 111 -11.32 20.82 24.36
N LEU A 112 -10.92 19.83 23.54
CA LEU A 112 -10.17 20.10 22.32
C LEU A 112 -10.99 20.94 21.33
N LYS A 113 -12.30 20.68 21.21
CA LYS A 113 -13.18 21.47 20.36
C LYS A 113 -13.31 22.91 20.85
N PHE A 114 -13.42 23.10 22.16
CA PHE A 114 -13.44 24.41 22.79
C PHE A 114 -12.15 25.18 22.44
N VAL A 115 -10.98 24.58 22.66
CA VAL A 115 -9.69 25.21 22.33
C VAL A 115 -9.60 25.51 20.83
N ALA A 116 -10.01 24.58 19.96
CA ALA A 116 -10.00 24.79 18.52
C ALA A 116 -10.88 25.97 18.08
N ASN A 117 -12.01 26.19 18.75
CA ASN A 117 -12.90 27.31 18.44
C ASN A 117 -12.35 28.67 18.93
N GLN A 118 -11.64 28.68 20.06
CA GLN A 118 -11.08 29.91 20.64
C GLN A 118 -9.79 30.34 19.94
N PHE A 119 -8.91 29.40 19.61
CA PHE A 119 -7.56 29.69 19.14
C PHE A 119 -7.45 29.53 17.62
N ARG A 120 -7.57 30.64 16.89
CA ARG A 120 -7.39 30.70 15.43
C ARG A 120 -6.06 30.11 14.96
N ARG A 121 -5.01 30.20 15.79
CA ARG A 121 -3.67 29.67 15.47
C ARG A 121 -3.64 28.16 15.33
N LEU A 122 -4.52 27.42 16.02
CA LEU A 122 -4.67 25.97 15.87
C LEU A 122 -5.09 25.59 14.43
N HIS A 123 -5.75 26.51 13.71
CA HIS A 123 -6.14 26.34 12.31
C HIS A 123 -5.04 26.71 11.31
N SER A 124 -3.84 27.07 11.77
CA SER A 124 -2.75 27.41 10.84
C SER A 124 -2.36 26.21 9.99
N ARG A 125 -2.17 26.42 8.68
CA ARG A 125 -1.74 25.37 7.74
C ARG A 125 -0.46 24.67 8.21
N LYS A 126 0.46 25.43 8.83
CA LYS A 126 1.71 24.90 9.40
C LYS A 126 1.42 23.85 10.48
N LEU A 127 0.58 24.18 11.47
CA LEU A 127 0.24 23.22 12.54
C LEU A 127 -0.56 22.03 12.02
N GLN A 128 -1.49 22.25 11.09
CA GLN A 128 -2.25 21.16 10.46
C GLN A 128 -1.34 20.16 9.73
N HIS A 129 -0.35 20.65 8.97
CA HIS A 129 0.65 19.79 8.35
C HIS A 129 1.48 19.03 9.39
N THR A 130 1.81 19.68 10.51
CA THR A 130 2.53 19.03 11.61
C THR A 130 1.69 17.93 12.27
N PHE A 131 0.39 18.13 12.50
CA PHE A 131 -0.51 17.08 12.98
C PHE A 131 -0.57 15.90 12.01
N ARG A 132 -0.69 16.16 10.70
CA ARG A 132 -0.63 15.11 9.66
C ARG A 132 0.70 14.38 9.66
N PHE A 133 1.80 15.09 9.86
CA PHE A 133 3.13 14.50 9.91
C PHE A 133 3.31 13.57 11.11
N TYR A 134 2.74 13.89 12.28
CA TYR A 134 2.84 13.04 13.46
C TYR A 134 1.78 11.96 13.55
N SER A 135 0.72 12.03 12.73
CA SER A 135 -0.33 11.02 12.69
C SER A 135 0.18 9.66 12.20
N HIS A 136 -0.10 8.62 12.98
CA HIS A 136 0.20 7.24 12.60
C HIS A 136 -0.59 6.79 11.38
N GLN A 137 -1.85 7.21 11.23
CA GLN A 137 -2.67 6.86 10.08
C GLN A 137 -2.14 7.49 8.79
N TRP A 138 -1.77 8.78 8.80
CA TRP A 138 -1.20 9.46 7.64
C TRP A 138 0.17 8.89 7.24
N ARG A 139 1.03 8.56 8.22
CA ARG A 139 2.30 7.87 7.97
C ARG A 139 2.13 6.51 7.32
N THR A 140 1.19 5.72 7.84
CA THR A 140 0.87 4.38 7.30
C THR A 140 0.36 4.47 5.87
N TRP A 141 -0.59 5.37 5.60
CA TRP A 141 -1.10 5.60 4.25
C TRP A 141 0.02 6.01 3.28
N SER A 142 0.89 6.93 3.69
CA SER A 142 2.02 7.40 2.87
C SER A 142 3.00 6.28 2.55
N ALA A 143 3.35 5.46 3.53
CA ALA A 143 4.23 4.30 3.35
C ALA A 143 3.62 3.31 2.35
N CYS A 144 2.34 2.96 2.51
CA CYS A 144 1.65 2.04 1.61
C CYS A 144 1.49 2.62 0.20
N PHE A 145 1.28 3.93 0.06
CA PHE A 145 1.22 4.60 -1.23
C PHE A 145 2.55 4.45 -2.00
N ILE A 146 3.67 4.73 -1.33
CA ILE A 146 5.02 4.56 -1.91
C ILE A 146 5.28 3.09 -2.26
N GLN A 147 4.95 2.17 -1.35
CA GLN A 147 5.10 0.73 -1.58
C GLN A 147 4.30 0.26 -2.80
N ALA A 148 3.06 0.71 -2.96
CA ALA A 148 2.22 0.38 -4.11
C ALA A 148 2.83 0.92 -5.42
N ALA A 149 3.34 2.15 -5.43
CA ALA A 149 4.02 2.72 -6.59
C ALA A 149 5.26 1.92 -6.99
N TRP A 150 6.10 1.55 -6.01
CA TRP A 150 7.29 0.72 -6.23
C TRP A 150 6.95 -0.66 -6.78
N ARG A 151 5.96 -1.34 -6.21
CA ARG A 151 5.50 -2.66 -6.70
C ARG A 151 4.98 -2.57 -8.13
N ARG A 152 4.23 -1.52 -8.49
CA ARG A 152 3.81 -1.26 -9.88
C ARG A 152 4.98 -1.01 -10.82
N TYR A 153 6.02 -0.32 -10.38
CA TYR A 153 7.25 -0.14 -11.16
C TYR A 153 7.96 -1.47 -11.39
N LYS A 154 8.20 -2.26 -10.33
CA LYS A 154 8.86 -3.57 -10.41
C LYS A 154 8.11 -4.53 -11.34
N LYS A 155 6.77 -4.57 -11.26
CA LYS A 155 5.92 -5.37 -12.16
C LYS A 155 6.09 -4.96 -13.63
N ARG A 156 6.09 -3.65 -13.92
CA ARG A 156 6.32 -3.13 -15.28
C ARG A 156 7.71 -3.46 -15.80
N LYS A 157 8.75 -3.34 -14.95
CA LYS A 157 10.13 -3.68 -15.31
C LYS A 157 10.28 -5.17 -15.65
N LEU A 158 9.72 -6.06 -14.83
CA LEU A 158 9.74 -7.51 -15.09
C LEU A 158 8.98 -7.87 -16.37
N ALA A 159 7.79 -7.30 -16.58
CA ALA A 159 7.02 -7.53 -17.81
C ALA A 159 7.79 -7.07 -19.06
N ALA A 160 8.45 -5.91 -19.00
CA ALA A 160 9.27 -5.42 -20.10
C ALA A 160 10.48 -6.34 -20.38
N GLN A 161 11.15 -6.85 -19.34
CA GLN A 161 12.24 -7.82 -19.49
C GLN A 161 11.76 -9.13 -20.12
N LEU A 162 10.60 -9.64 -19.71
CA LEU A 162 10.02 -10.86 -20.30
C LEU A 162 9.68 -10.68 -21.78
N LEU A 163 9.07 -9.54 -22.16
CA LEU A 163 8.78 -9.23 -23.57
C LEU A 163 10.05 -9.13 -24.43
N GLN A 164 11.17 -8.66 -23.87
CA GLN A 164 12.47 -8.64 -24.56
C GLN A 164 13.05 -10.05 -24.76
N ILE A 165 12.91 -10.93 -23.77
CA ILE A 165 13.35 -12.33 -23.90
C ILE A 165 12.48 -13.07 -24.92
N GLU A 166 11.15 -12.89 -24.87
CA GLU A 166 10.22 -13.48 -25.82
C GLU A 166 10.51 -13.04 -27.26
N SER A 167 10.77 -11.75 -27.49
CA SER A 167 11.10 -11.24 -28.82
C SER A 167 12.45 -11.76 -29.32
N SER A 168 13.46 -11.85 -28.45
CA SER A 168 14.77 -12.44 -28.79
C SER A 168 14.66 -13.92 -29.15
N CYS A 169 13.88 -14.71 -28.42
CA CYS A 169 13.63 -16.12 -28.72
C CYS A 169 12.83 -16.31 -30.03
N HIS A 170 11.88 -15.43 -30.33
CA HIS A 170 11.11 -15.49 -31.58
C HIS A 170 11.96 -15.14 -32.81
N SER A 171 12.91 -14.21 -32.70
CA SER A 171 13.85 -13.88 -33.78
C SER A 171 14.81 -15.03 -34.08
N GLN A 172 15.34 -15.72 -33.05
CA GLN A 172 16.19 -16.90 -33.25
C GLN A 172 15.47 -18.08 -33.91
N LYS A 173 14.16 -18.25 -33.64
CA LYS A 173 13.35 -19.27 -34.32
C LYS A 173 13.13 -18.96 -35.80
N LYS A 174 12.94 -17.69 -36.17
CA LYS A 174 12.81 -17.27 -37.58
C LYS A 174 14.11 -17.42 -38.37
N GLU A 175 15.27 -17.20 -37.75
CA GLU A 175 16.57 -17.43 -38.40
C GLU A 175 16.83 -18.92 -38.67
N PHE A 176 16.40 -19.81 -37.77
CA PHE A 176 16.54 -21.27 -37.97
C PHE A 176 15.56 -21.82 -39.02
N GLU A 177 14.35 -21.27 -39.15
CA GLU A 177 13.41 -21.64 -40.23
C GLU A 177 13.83 -21.10 -41.61
N THR A 178 14.55 -19.98 -41.66
CA THR A 178 14.99 -19.37 -42.95
C THR A 178 16.14 -20.16 -43.61
N CYS A 179 16.90 -20.95 -42.85
CA CYS A 179 18.00 -21.77 -43.39
C CYS A 179 17.52 -23.10 -44.04
N CYS A 180 16.25 -23.47 -43.86
CA CYS A 180 15.66 -24.67 -44.49
C CYS A 180 14.56 -24.28 -45.49
N THR A 181 14.90 -23.45 -46.49
CA THR A 181 14.09 -23.33 -47.71
C THR A 181 14.78 -24.11 -48.84
N PRO A 182 14.10 -25.05 -49.52
CA PRO A 182 14.72 -25.81 -50.58
C PRO A 182 14.95 -24.88 -51.78
N ALA A 183 16.19 -24.76 -52.22
CA ALA A 183 16.53 -24.09 -53.47
C ALA A 183 15.90 -24.86 -54.63
N THR A 184 14.85 -24.31 -55.24
CA THR A 184 14.40 -24.71 -56.58
C THR A 184 15.24 -23.99 -57.62
N SER A 185 16.14 -24.71 -58.27
CA SER A 185 16.54 -24.45 -59.66
C SER A 185 16.89 -25.76 -60.33
N VAL A 186 16.03 -26.12 -61.29
CA VAL A 186 16.24 -27.12 -62.33
C VAL A 186 17.46 -26.78 -63.16
N ASP A 187 18.30 -27.77 -63.46
CA ASP A 187 18.79 -28.03 -64.83
C ASP A 187 19.42 -29.43 -64.93
N ASP A 188 19.19 -30.02 -66.09
CA ASP A 188 19.32 -31.41 -66.49
C ASP A 188 20.63 -31.63 -67.29
N CYS A 189 21.40 -32.70 -67.03
CA CYS A 189 22.03 -33.55 -68.05
C CYS A 189 22.91 -34.69 -67.48
N ASN A 190 22.75 -35.86 -68.11
CA ASN A 190 23.40 -37.16 -67.90
C ASN A 190 24.93 -37.19 -68.12
N ALA A 191 25.66 -38.04 -67.36
CA ALA A 191 26.43 -39.19 -67.88
C ALA A 191 27.26 -39.92 -66.78
N ASP A 192 26.77 -41.09 -66.38
CA ASP A 192 27.43 -42.41 -66.28
C ASP A 192 28.92 -42.58 -65.85
N HIS A 193 29.11 -43.29 -64.72
CA HIS A 193 29.99 -44.47 -64.47
C HIS A 193 30.69 -44.49 -63.10
N GLY A 194 30.31 -45.47 -62.26
CA GLY A 194 31.30 -46.36 -61.63
C GLY A 194 31.66 -46.21 -60.13
N LYS A 195 31.08 -47.14 -59.34
CA LYS A 195 31.64 -47.86 -58.15
C LYS A 195 31.61 -47.22 -56.74
N GLY A 196 30.77 -47.85 -55.88
CA GLY A 196 31.08 -48.33 -54.51
C GLY A 196 31.24 -47.27 -53.41
N ILE A 197 30.70 -47.36 -52.18
CA ILE A 197 30.62 -48.48 -51.22
C ILE A 197 29.70 -47.99 -50.05
N THR A 198 28.76 -48.85 -49.62
CA THR A 198 28.10 -49.06 -48.28
C THR A 198 27.72 -47.85 -47.40
N ALA A 199 26.57 -47.80 -46.70
CA ALA A 199 25.99 -48.87 -45.89
C ALA A 199 24.50 -48.63 -45.54
N SER A 200 23.81 -49.75 -45.35
CA SER A 200 22.53 -50.03 -44.68
C SER A 200 21.87 -48.91 -43.86
N THR A 201 20.56 -48.75 -44.00
CA THR A 201 19.55 -49.50 -43.20
C THR A 201 18.15 -49.07 -43.60
N ALA A 202 17.24 -50.03 -43.54
CA ALA A 202 15.89 -50.03 -44.09
C ALA A 202 14.91 -48.99 -43.50
N MET A 203 13.92 -48.69 -44.34
CA MET A 203 12.71 -47.91 -44.10
C MET A 203 11.91 -48.35 -42.87
N VAL A 204 11.31 -47.38 -42.17
CA VAL A 204 9.89 -47.47 -41.75
C VAL A 204 9.25 -46.11 -42.02
N GLU A 205 8.36 -46.08 -43.01
CA GLU A 205 7.42 -44.99 -43.26
C GLU A 205 6.33 -45.03 -42.19
N ILE A 206 6.09 -43.91 -41.51
CA ILE A 206 4.81 -43.63 -40.86
C ILE A 206 4.18 -42.46 -41.61
N GLN A 207 3.20 -42.79 -42.45
CA GLN A 207 2.29 -41.83 -43.05
C GLN A 207 1.49 -41.12 -41.94
N ALA A 208 1.87 -39.89 -41.61
CA ALA A 208 1.01 -38.98 -40.86
C ALA A 208 0.19 -38.15 -41.86
N GLN A 209 -1.10 -38.50 -41.97
CA GLN A 209 -2.10 -37.75 -42.71
C GLN A 209 -2.09 -36.26 -42.28
N LYS A 210 -1.96 -35.38 -43.27
CA LYS A 210 -2.23 -33.94 -43.13
C LYS A 210 -3.70 -33.76 -42.75
N ASN A 211 -3.95 -33.38 -41.50
CA ASN A 211 -5.23 -32.82 -41.09
C ASN A 211 -5.03 -31.32 -40.79
N PRO A 212 -5.39 -30.40 -41.70
CA PRO A 212 -5.15 -28.98 -41.51
C PRO A 212 -6.33 -28.34 -40.78
N ARG A 213 -6.61 -28.77 -39.55
CA ARG A 213 -7.62 -28.12 -38.70
C ARG A 213 -7.22 -28.28 -37.25
N ILE A 214 -6.63 -27.22 -36.70
CA ILE A 214 -6.65 -26.72 -35.30
C ILE A 214 -5.41 -25.82 -35.19
N LEU A 215 -5.49 -24.62 -35.77
CA LEU A 215 -4.55 -23.54 -35.48
C LEU A 215 -5.38 -22.29 -35.21
N GLU A 216 -6.15 -22.30 -34.12
CA GLU A 216 -6.80 -21.08 -33.65
C GLU A 216 -7.07 -21.01 -32.14
N SER A 217 -6.55 -21.94 -31.34
CA SER A 217 -6.92 -22.01 -29.91
C SER A 217 -5.76 -22.11 -28.93
N GLN A 218 -4.52 -21.80 -29.33
CA GLN A 218 -3.44 -21.51 -28.39
C GLN A 218 -3.04 -20.04 -28.44
N ARG A 219 -4.02 -19.19 -28.09
CA ARG A 219 -3.72 -17.97 -27.33
C ARG A 219 -3.04 -18.49 -26.06
N MET A 220 -1.71 -18.45 -26.00
CA MET A 220 -0.94 -18.76 -24.80
C MET A 220 -1.61 -18.01 -23.66
N ARG A 221 -2.32 -18.76 -22.82
CA ARG A 221 -2.88 -18.28 -21.58
C ARG A 221 -1.64 -17.92 -20.77
N VAL A 222 -1.24 -16.65 -20.88
CA VAL A 222 -0.20 -16.04 -20.04
C VAL A 222 -0.49 -16.57 -18.65
N MET A 223 0.37 -17.45 -18.13
CA MET A 223 0.28 -17.84 -16.74
C MET A 223 0.44 -16.53 -15.99
N SER A 224 -0.69 -15.96 -15.57
CA SER A 224 -0.70 -14.89 -14.62
C SER A 224 -0.04 -15.50 -13.40
N PHE A 225 1.24 -15.17 -13.19
CA PHE A 225 1.83 -15.29 -11.88
C PHE A 225 1.02 -14.35 -10.99
N HIS A 226 -0.05 -14.90 -10.40
CA HIS A 226 -0.70 -14.37 -9.22
C HIS A 226 0.27 -14.59 -8.06
N ASP A 227 1.40 -13.91 -8.12
CA ASP A 227 2.24 -13.80 -6.95
C ASP A 227 1.55 -12.81 -6.01
N ALA A 228 0.94 -13.36 -4.96
CA ALA A 228 0.24 -12.63 -3.91
C ALA A 228 1.13 -11.55 -3.27
N SER A 229 2.46 -11.64 -3.40
CA SER A 229 3.40 -10.61 -2.93
C SER A 229 3.20 -9.23 -3.60
N PHE A 230 2.63 -9.20 -4.82
CA PHE A 230 2.39 -7.97 -5.57
C PHE A 230 1.00 -7.36 -5.37
N GLN A 231 0.07 -8.08 -4.73
CA GLN A 231 -1.23 -7.54 -4.38
C GLN A 231 -1.12 -6.76 -3.07
N MET A 232 -1.29 -5.43 -3.13
CA MET A 232 -1.59 -4.64 -1.93
C MET A 232 -3.09 -4.42 -1.83
N PRO A 233 -3.64 -4.44 -0.62
CA PRO A 233 -4.96 -3.91 -0.39
C PRO A 233 -5.03 -2.45 -0.83
N LYS A 234 -6.15 -2.07 -1.45
CA LYS A 234 -6.41 -0.67 -1.79
C LYS A 234 -6.77 0.08 -0.51
N LEU A 235 -5.79 0.76 0.08
CA LEU A 235 -6.07 1.68 1.18
C LEU A 235 -6.80 2.90 0.62
N GLN A 236 -7.94 3.23 1.21
CA GLN A 236 -8.59 4.50 0.95
C GLN A 236 -7.72 5.62 1.53
N LYS A 237 -7.66 6.74 0.82
CA LYS A 237 -7.05 7.96 1.34
C LYS A 237 -7.80 8.32 2.63
N PRO A 238 -7.11 8.54 3.77
CA PRO A 238 -7.75 9.07 4.95
C PRO A 238 -8.54 10.32 4.57
N ALA A 239 -9.76 10.46 5.11
CA ALA A 239 -10.60 11.60 4.80
C ALA A 239 -9.81 12.88 5.08
N GLU A 240 -9.60 13.68 4.04
CA GLU A 240 -9.06 15.01 4.25
C GLU A 240 -10.17 15.85 4.88
N PRO A 241 -9.88 16.56 5.97
CA PRO A 241 -10.75 17.66 6.35
C PRO A 241 -10.76 18.61 5.15
N ASP A 242 -11.95 18.89 4.61
CA ASP A 242 -12.09 19.82 3.51
C ASP A 242 -11.84 21.23 4.04
N PHE A 243 -10.64 21.74 3.82
CA PHE A 243 -10.18 23.06 4.24
C PHE A 243 -10.39 24.13 3.16
N SER A 244 -11.17 23.84 2.12
CA SER A 244 -11.47 24.78 1.03
C SER A 244 -12.62 25.74 1.35
N ALA A 245 -13.10 25.77 2.61
CA ALA A 245 -13.98 26.86 3.05
C ALA A 245 -13.15 28.14 3.23
N ASP A 246 -13.06 28.86 2.12
CA ASP A 246 -12.49 30.19 2.01
C ASP A 246 -13.06 31.16 3.06
N ALA A 247 -12.21 32.12 3.38
CA ALA A 247 -12.45 33.23 4.26
C ALA A 247 -13.68 34.05 3.83
N GLU A 248 -14.79 33.90 4.53
CA GLU A 248 -15.79 34.96 4.63
C GLU A 248 -16.26 35.10 6.08
N TYR A 249 -16.31 36.38 6.50
CA TYR A 249 -16.58 36.99 7.81
C TYR A 249 -15.38 37.23 8.73
#